data_AF-A0A078J6X8-F1
#
_entry.id   AF-A0A078J6X8-F1
#
_cell.length_a   1.000
_cell.length_b   1.000
_cell.length_c   1.000
_cell.angle_alpha   90.00
_cell.angle_beta   90.00
_cell.angle_gamma   90.00
#
_symmetry.space_group_name_H-M   'P 1'
#
loop_
_entity.id
_entity.type
_entity.pdbx_description
1 polymer ?
#
loop_
_entity_poly.entity_id
_entity_poly.type
_entity_poly.pdbx_seq_one_letter_code
_entity_poly.pdbx_strand_id
1 'polypeptide(L)'
;MKKVKIFMIFLCFNAAFFLVSAEPQTCPADSGGKCSGSDDWEGEFFPEIPHIKYELSDQNHFFGPNSSNPLAYKWYNAEEEILGKKMNDWFRFSVAFWLTFRGTGGDPFGAATKYWPWEDGTNSVAMVKRRMRANFEFLKKLGVDWWCFHDRDIAPDGNTLEESNKNLDEVIELAKELQKAIHEPRLDHCGERLSFSCILDTCTEEQLALRLESMPKLLRN
;
A
#
# COMPACT_ATOMS: atom_id res chain seq x y z
N MET A 1 60.54 -10.72 -11.32
CA MET A 1 59.59 -9.61 -11.58
C MET A 1 58.33 -10.00 -12.39
N LYS A 2 58.39 -10.96 -13.33
CA LYS A 2 57.18 -11.37 -14.11
C LYS A 2 56.11 -12.14 -13.30
N LYS A 3 56.52 -12.95 -12.31
CA LYS A 3 55.58 -13.76 -11.49
C LYS A 3 54.71 -12.93 -10.53
N VAL A 4 55.21 -11.79 -10.04
CA VAL A 4 54.47 -10.89 -9.13
C VAL A 4 53.38 -10.12 -9.88
N LYS A 5 53.65 -9.71 -11.14
CA LYS A 5 52.64 -9.06 -12.00
C LYS A 5 51.47 -10.00 -12.35
N ILE A 6 51.75 -11.28 -12.60
CA ILE A 6 50.72 -12.29 -12.89
C ILE A 6 49.86 -12.59 -11.65
N PHE A 7 50.48 -12.67 -10.47
CA PHE A 7 49.76 -12.86 -9.21
C PHE A 7 48.86 -11.66 -8.87
N MET A 8 49.34 -10.43 -9.11
CA MET A 8 48.54 -9.24 -8.87
C MET A 8 47.36 -9.10 -9.85
N ILE A 9 47.52 -9.53 -11.10
CA ILE A 9 46.42 -9.59 -12.08
C ILE A 9 45.36 -10.62 -11.67
N PHE A 10 45.77 -11.79 -11.14
CA PHE A 10 44.83 -12.80 -10.62
C PHE A 10 44.09 -12.34 -9.37
N LEU A 11 44.73 -11.55 -8.50
CA LEU A 11 44.06 -10.94 -7.34
C LEU A 11 43.04 -9.88 -7.77
N CYS A 12 43.36 -9.06 -8.78
CA CYS A 12 42.41 -8.07 -9.34
C CYS A 12 41.24 -8.73 -10.08
N PHE A 13 41.46 -9.86 -10.78
CA PHE A 13 40.38 -10.61 -11.42
C PHE A 13 39.44 -11.26 -10.40
N ASN A 14 39.94 -11.80 -9.28
CA ASN A 14 39.08 -12.32 -8.21
C ASN A 14 38.33 -11.21 -7.46
N ALA A 15 38.92 -10.03 -7.29
CA ALA A 15 38.22 -8.88 -6.71
C ALA A 15 37.13 -8.32 -7.64
N ALA A 16 37.31 -8.43 -8.96
CA ALA A 16 36.31 -8.03 -9.95
C ALA A 16 35.10 -9.01 -10.03
N PHE A 17 35.24 -10.23 -9.50
CA PHE A 17 34.15 -11.21 -9.43
C PHE A 17 33.25 -11.06 -8.19
N PHE A 18 33.55 -10.13 -7.28
CA PHE A 18 32.68 -9.79 -6.14
C PHE A 18 31.79 -8.56 -6.38
N LEU A 19 31.74 -8.05 -7.61
CA LEU A 19 30.84 -6.98 -8.02
C LEU A 19 29.94 -7.50 -9.16
N VAL A 20 28.74 -7.94 -8.79
CA VAL A 20 27.55 -8.38 -9.59
C VAL A 20 27.05 -9.68 -8.93
N SER A 21 25.90 -9.74 -8.26
CA SER A 21 24.60 -9.13 -8.59
C SER A 21 24.10 -8.13 -7.55
N ALA A 22 23.81 -6.91 -8.01
CA ALA A 22 22.83 -6.05 -7.36
C ALA A 22 21.51 -6.19 -8.13
N GLU A 23 20.55 -6.95 -7.62
CA GLU A 23 19.14 -6.80 -7.98
C GLU A 23 18.28 -7.46 -6.87
N PRO A 24 17.14 -6.85 -6.49
CA PRO A 24 16.14 -6.49 -7.49
C PRO A 24 15.80 -4.99 -7.56
N GLN A 25 15.80 -4.45 -8.78
CA GLN A 25 14.93 -3.33 -9.16
C GLN A 25 13.52 -3.91 -9.32
N THR A 26 12.56 -3.58 -8.45
CA THR A 26 11.21 -4.15 -8.59
C THR A 26 10.21 -3.19 -9.25
N CYS A 27 10.06 -3.35 -10.56
CA CYS A 27 8.76 -3.36 -11.25
C CYS A 27 8.86 -4.40 -12.38
N PRO A 28 7.89 -5.32 -12.59
CA PRO A 28 6.55 -4.99 -13.10
C PRO A 28 5.40 -5.75 -12.38
N ALA A 29 4.13 -5.40 -12.64
CA ALA A 29 2.95 -6.11 -12.11
C ALA A 29 2.04 -6.70 -13.22
N ASP A 30 2.60 -6.92 -14.41
CA ASP A 30 2.00 -7.61 -15.56
C ASP A 30 3.12 -8.10 -16.52
N SER A 31 2.81 -9.02 -17.45
CA SER A 31 3.79 -9.69 -18.32
C SER A 31 4.32 -8.79 -19.46
N GLY A 32 5.27 -7.89 -19.15
CA GLY A 32 6.19 -7.36 -20.17
C GLY A 32 6.73 -5.92 -20.05
N GLY A 33 6.39 -5.13 -19.02
CA GLY A 33 6.73 -3.70 -18.96
C GLY A 33 7.97 -3.32 -18.14
N LYS A 34 8.78 -2.36 -18.62
CA LYS A 34 9.78 -1.63 -17.82
C LYS A 34 9.07 -0.76 -16.76
N CYS A 35 9.74 -0.40 -15.66
CA CYS A 35 9.30 0.68 -14.76
C CYS A 35 9.18 2.00 -15.57
N SER A 36 8.04 2.29 -16.19
CA SER A 36 7.83 3.59 -16.84
C SER A 36 7.45 4.61 -15.78
N GLY A 37 8.16 5.74 -15.73
CA GLY A 37 7.84 6.88 -14.87
C GLY A 37 6.58 7.65 -15.31
N SER A 38 5.61 6.97 -15.93
CA SER A 38 4.31 7.52 -16.32
C SER A 38 3.28 7.15 -15.26
N ASP A 39 2.37 8.08 -14.95
CA ASP A 39 1.31 7.93 -13.94
C ASP A 39 0.29 6.81 -14.27
N ASP A 40 0.36 6.21 -15.45
CA ASP A 40 -0.57 5.20 -15.96
C ASP A 40 -0.02 3.79 -15.68
N TRP A 41 -0.46 3.20 -14.57
CA TRP A 41 -0.22 1.79 -14.25
C TRP A 41 -1.39 0.94 -14.76
N GLU A 42 -1.13 0.04 -15.70
CA GLU A 42 -2.11 -0.87 -16.29
C GLU A 42 -1.74 -2.31 -15.87
N GLY A 43 -2.35 -2.83 -14.79
CA GLY A 43 -2.10 -4.19 -14.31
C GLY A 43 -2.60 -4.44 -12.88
N GLU A 44 -2.78 -5.71 -12.49
CA GLU A 44 -3.13 -6.10 -11.12
C GLU A 44 -1.88 -6.48 -10.32
N PHE A 45 -1.75 -5.96 -9.10
CA PHE A 45 -0.68 -6.34 -8.17
C PHE A 45 -0.90 -7.72 -7.53
N PHE A 46 -2.15 -8.18 -7.44
CA PHE A 46 -2.54 -9.46 -6.84
C PHE A 46 -3.43 -10.29 -7.79
N PRO A 47 -2.95 -10.66 -9.00
CA PRO A 47 -3.80 -11.26 -10.03
C PRO A 47 -4.38 -12.64 -9.63
N GLU A 48 -3.66 -13.38 -8.77
CA GLU A 48 -4.10 -14.70 -8.31
C GLU A 48 -5.07 -14.65 -7.13
N ILE A 49 -5.26 -13.47 -6.52
CA ILE A 49 -6.09 -13.29 -5.34
C ILE A 49 -7.47 -12.76 -5.77
N PRO A 50 -8.55 -13.54 -5.62
CA PRO A 50 -9.89 -13.05 -5.88
C PRO A 50 -10.35 -12.08 -4.77
N HIS A 51 -11.48 -11.42 -4.99
CA HIS A 51 -12.17 -10.72 -3.91
C HIS A 51 -12.58 -11.73 -2.82
N ILE A 52 -12.05 -11.56 -1.61
CA ILE A 52 -12.29 -12.40 -0.45
C ILE A 52 -13.73 -12.18 0.03
N LYS A 53 -14.50 -13.27 0.10
CA LYS A 53 -15.90 -13.23 0.52
C LYS A 53 -16.13 -14.17 1.69
N TYR A 54 -17.20 -13.90 2.43
CA TYR A 54 -17.81 -14.91 3.27
C TYR A 54 -18.50 -15.95 2.38
N GLU A 55 -18.18 -17.22 2.54
CA GLU A 55 -18.77 -18.30 1.73
C GLU A 55 -20.14 -18.71 2.30
N LEU A 56 -21.21 -18.32 1.59
CA LEU A 56 -22.58 -18.75 1.84
C LEU A 56 -22.91 -20.01 1.04
N SER A 57 -23.72 -20.88 1.63
CA SER A 57 -24.04 -22.23 1.15
C SER A 57 -24.70 -22.28 -0.24
N ASP A 58 -24.20 -23.15 -1.12
CA ASP A 58 -25.05 -23.95 -2.00
C ASP A 58 -24.92 -25.44 -1.64
N GLN A 59 -25.76 -26.29 -2.23
CA GLN A 59 -26.14 -27.61 -1.71
C GLN A 59 -25.04 -28.68 -1.57
N ASN A 60 -23.73 -28.36 -1.70
CA ASN A 60 -22.66 -29.35 -1.65
C ASN A 60 -21.29 -28.92 -1.07
N HIS A 61 -21.14 -27.77 -0.40
CA HIS A 61 -19.83 -27.31 0.14
C HIS A 61 -19.83 -27.10 1.66
N PHE A 62 -18.73 -27.44 2.36
CA PHE A 62 -18.60 -27.17 3.80
C PHE A 62 -18.35 -25.68 4.09
N PHE A 63 -19.11 -25.13 5.04
CA PHE A 63 -19.53 -23.73 5.16
C PHE A 63 -18.75 -22.92 6.19
N GLY A 64 -18.55 -21.61 6.00
CA GLY A 64 -18.14 -20.67 7.06
C GLY A 64 -17.00 -21.21 7.95
N PRO A 65 -17.23 -21.49 9.25
CA PRO A 65 -16.22 -22.08 10.14
C PRO A 65 -15.56 -23.37 9.62
N ASN A 66 -16.31 -24.14 8.83
CA ASN A 66 -15.91 -25.42 8.26
C ASN A 66 -15.36 -25.31 6.83
N SER A 67 -15.29 -24.12 6.24
CA SER A 67 -14.65 -23.94 4.92
C SER A 67 -13.17 -24.32 4.99
N SER A 68 -12.72 -25.07 3.99
CA SER A 68 -11.31 -25.43 3.79
C SER A 68 -10.56 -24.38 2.97
N ASN A 69 -11.24 -23.40 2.39
CA ASN A 69 -10.62 -22.34 1.61
C ASN A 69 -9.87 -21.37 2.55
N PRO A 70 -8.53 -21.23 2.41
CA PRO A 70 -7.77 -20.27 3.22
C PRO A 70 -8.03 -18.81 2.82
N LEU A 71 -8.56 -18.55 1.63
CA LEU A 71 -8.86 -17.22 1.07
C LEU A 71 -10.36 -16.90 1.13
N ALA A 72 -11.02 -17.30 2.22
CA ALA A 72 -12.41 -16.98 2.51
C ALA A 72 -12.59 -16.59 3.98
N TYR A 73 -13.52 -15.67 4.25
CA TYR A 73 -13.89 -15.35 5.63
C TYR A 73 -14.70 -16.49 6.22
N LYS A 74 -14.27 -16.98 7.38
CA LYS A 74 -14.96 -18.07 8.11
C LYS A 74 -16.04 -17.56 9.06
N TRP A 75 -15.84 -16.35 9.58
CA TRP A 75 -16.67 -15.76 10.63
C TRP A 75 -17.11 -14.34 10.32
N TYR A 76 -16.37 -13.64 9.47
CA TYR A 76 -16.67 -12.26 9.13
C TYR A 76 -17.60 -12.22 7.93
N ASN A 77 -18.87 -11.89 8.17
CA ASN A 77 -19.83 -11.56 7.14
C ASN A 77 -20.21 -10.08 7.27
N ALA A 78 -19.68 -9.23 6.39
CA ALA A 78 -19.85 -7.78 6.46
C ALA A 78 -21.32 -7.33 6.54
N GLU A 79 -22.23 -8.08 5.92
CA GLU A 79 -23.67 -7.76 5.84
C GLU A 79 -24.51 -8.43 6.94
N GLU A 80 -23.92 -9.30 7.77
CA GLU A 80 -24.62 -9.90 8.91
C GLU A 80 -24.93 -8.86 9.97
N GLU A 81 -26.21 -8.79 10.37
CA GLU A 81 -26.65 -7.89 11.43
C GLU A 81 -26.54 -8.56 12.81
N ILE A 82 -25.78 -7.93 13.70
CA ILE A 82 -25.67 -8.28 15.11
C ILE A 82 -26.25 -7.14 15.92
N LEU A 83 -27.31 -7.44 16.70
CA LEU A 83 -27.97 -6.46 17.57
C LEU A 83 -28.39 -5.17 16.82
N GLY A 84 -28.89 -5.32 15.59
CA GLY A 84 -29.38 -4.20 14.77
C GLY A 84 -28.31 -3.36 14.08
N LYS A 85 -27.07 -3.83 14.01
CA LYS A 85 -25.97 -3.18 13.27
C LYS A 85 -25.16 -4.23 12.52
N LYS A 86 -24.75 -3.92 11.28
CA LYS A 86 -23.93 -4.81 10.44
C LYS A 86 -22.56 -5.07 11.08
N MET A 87 -21.98 -6.25 10.88
CA MET A 87 -20.63 -6.56 11.38
C MET A 87 -19.59 -5.53 10.90
N ASN A 88 -19.68 -5.06 9.65
CA ASN A 88 -18.77 -4.04 9.14
C ASN A 88 -18.79 -2.74 9.99
N ASP A 89 -19.98 -2.31 10.40
CA ASP A 89 -20.15 -1.11 11.23
C ASP A 89 -19.70 -1.32 12.68
N TRP A 90 -19.71 -2.57 13.16
CA TRP A 90 -19.17 -2.93 14.47
C TRP A 90 -17.65 -2.92 14.48
N PHE A 91 -17.04 -3.64 13.54
CA PHE A 91 -15.60 -3.89 13.57
C PHE A 91 -14.79 -2.77 12.94
N ARG A 92 -15.30 -2.15 11.86
CA ARG A 92 -14.62 -1.08 11.13
C ARG A 92 -13.14 -1.40 10.89
N PHE A 93 -12.87 -2.59 10.36
CA PHE A 93 -11.50 -3.06 10.16
C PHE A 93 -10.72 -2.07 9.32
N SER A 94 -9.44 -1.88 9.67
CA SER A 94 -8.54 -0.95 9.00
C SER A 94 -7.22 -1.62 8.64
N VAL A 95 -6.69 -1.33 7.46
CA VAL A 95 -5.37 -1.76 7.04
C VAL A 95 -4.32 -0.72 7.42
N ALA A 96 -3.30 -1.15 8.18
CA ALA A 96 -2.15 -0.32 8.52
C ALA A 96 -1.16 -0.26 7.35
N PHE A 97 -1.05 0.90 6.70
CA PHE A 97 -0.29 1.06 5.46
C PHE A 97 1.22 0.78 5.64
N TRP A 98 1.82 1.23 6.74
CA TRP A 98 3.25 1.03 7.03
C TRP A 98 3.63 -0.45 7.13
N LEU A 99 2.80 -1.28 7.78
CA LEU A 99 3.10 -2.71 7.92
C LEU A 99 2.91 -3.45 6.59
N THR A 100 1.83 -3.13 5.86
CA THR A 100 1.42 -3.89 4.69
C THR A 100 2.23 -3.54 3.45
N PHE A 101 2.46 -2.25 3.19
CA PHE A 101 3.03 -1.79 1.92
C PHE A 101 4.47 -1.26 2.03
N ARG A 102 4.95 -0.96 3.24
CA ARG A 102 6.33 -0.52 3.49
C ARG A 102 7.19 -1.57 4.18
N GLY A 103 6.58 -2.50 4.92
CA GLY A 103 7.29 -3.51 5.69
C GLY A 103 8.12 -4.46 4.81
N THR A 104 9.45 -4.41 4.95
CA THR A 104 10.38 -5.26 4.18
C THR A 104 10.76 -6.57 4.88
N GLY A 105 10.28 -6.77 6.11
CA GLY A 105 10.59 -7.97 6.92
C GLY A 105 12.01 -8.03 7.46
N GLY A 106 12.76 -6.92 7.42
CA GLY A 106 14.03 -6.79 8.13
C GLY A 106 13.83 -6.55 9.63
N ASP A 107 14.83 -6.89 10.42
CA ASP A 107 14.84 -6.72 11.87
C ASP A 107 16.24 -6.30 12.36
N PRO A 108 16.46 -5.99 13.65
CA PRO A 108 17.78 -5.58 14.15
C PRO A 108 18.90 -6.62 13.97
N PHE A 109 18.58 -7.85 13.61
CA PHE A 109 19.49 -8.99 13.47
C PHE A 109 19.60 -9.52 12.03
N GLY A 110 18.81 -9.02 11.09
CA GLY A 110 18.72 -9.55 9.74
C GLY A 110 18.24 -8.54 8.69
N ALA A 111 18.71 -8.71 7.46
CA ALA A 111 18.34 -7.87 6.33
C ALA A 111 16.88 -8.08 5.87
N ALA A 112 16.40 -7.18 5.01
CA ALA A 112 15.09 -7.29 4.37
C ALA A 112 14.93 -8.63 3.64
N THR A 113 13.71 -9.18 3.71
CA THR A 113 13.34 -10.47 3.11
C THR A 113 12.23 -10.35 2.07
N LYS A 114 11.52 -9.22 2.03
CA LYS A 114 10.43 -8.93 1.10
C LYS A 114 10.84 -7.87 0.10
N TYR A 115 10.58 -8.13 -1.17
CA TYR A 115 10.78 -7.20 -2.29
C TYR A 115 9.44 -7.03 -3.00
N TRP A 116 8.90 -5.83 -2.97
CA TRP A 116 7.53 -5.56 -3.41
C TRP A 116 7.49 -5.08 -4.87
N PRO A 117 6.52 -5.54 -5.68
CA PRO A 117 6.41 -5.15 -7.10
C PRO A 117 6.01 -3.67 -7.32
N TRP A 118 5.74 -2.94 -6.24
CA TRP A 118 5.46 -1.49 -6.24
C TRP A 118 6.64 -0.62 -5.77
N GLU A 119 7.81 -1.21 -5.47
CA GLU A 119 9.00 -0.49 -5.00
C GLU A 119 10.12 -0.52 -6.04
N ASP A 120 10.54 0.63 -6.56
CA ASP A 120 11.69 0.73 -7.49
C ASP A 120 13.00 1.14 -6.79
N GLY A 121 12.95 1.38 -5.48
CA GLY A 121 14.08 1.82 -4.66
C GLY A 121 14.38 3.32 -4.70
N THR A 122 13.62 4.12 -5.47
CA THR A 122 13.89 5.56 -5.65
C THR A 122 13.22 6.44 -4.60
N ASN A 123 12.21 5.93 -3.89
CA ASN A 123 11.32 6.73 -3.04
C ASN A 123 10.72 7.94 -3.79
N SER A 124 10.46 7.84 -5.08
CA SER A 124 9.86 8.91 -5.89
C SER A 124 8.35 9.03 -5.70
N VAL A 125 7.78 10.19 -6.04
CA VAL A 125 6.31 10.38 -6.06
C VAL A 125 5.63 9.36 -6.97
N ALA A 126 6.21 9.05 -8.13
CA ALA A 126 5.68 8.04 -9.05
C ALA A 126 5.61 6.63 -8.41
N MET A 127 6.68 6.20 -7.72
CA MET A 127 6.70 4.94 -6.99
C MET A 127 5.68 4.92 -5.84
N VAL A 128 5.51 6.04 -5.14
CA VAL A 128 4.52 6.17 -4.08
C VAL A 128 3.09 6.09 -4.63
N LYS A 129 2.80 6.73 -5.76
CA LYS A 129 1.50 6.60 -6.45
C LYS A 129 1.24 5.15 -6.91
N ARG A 130 2.27 4.41 -7.32
CA ARG A 130 2.18 2.97 -7.64
C ARG A 130 1.82 2.15 -6.40
N ARG A 131 2.49 2.39 -5.27
CA ARG A 131 2.16 1.76 -3.97
C ARG A 131 0.73 2.08 -3.54
N MET A 132 0.28 3.33 -3.73
CA MET A 132 -1.09 3.73 -3.39
C MET A 132 -2.13 2.91 -4.16
N ARG A 133 -1.91 2.68 -5.46
CA ARG A 133 -2.79 1.80 -6.26
C ARG A 133 -2.81 0.36 -5.75
N ALA A 134 -1.65 -0.19 -5.35
CA ALA A 134 -1.58 -1.51 -4.72
C ALA A 134 -2.39 -1.58 -3.41
N ASN A 135 -2.36 -0.51 -2.60
CA ASN A 135 -3.19 -0.42 -1.40
C ASN A 135 -4.68 -0.48 -1.70
N PHE A 136 -5.16 0.31 -2.66
CA PHE A 136 -6.59 0.32 -2.99
C PHE A 136 -7.06 -0.97 -3.69
N GLU A 137 -6.21 -1.64 -4.47
CA GLU A 137 -6.49 -2.98 -4.98
C GLU A 137 -6.63 -3.99 -3.83
N PHE A 138 -5.71 -3.93 -2.86
CA PHE A 138 -5.73 -4.82 -1.68
C PHE A 138 -6.98 -4.60 -0.81
N LEU A 139 -7.32 -3.34 -0.51
CA LEU A 139 -8.54 -2.98 0.21
C LEU A 139 -9.78 -3.51 -0.50
N LYS A 140 -9.85 -3.31 -1.82
CA LYS A 140 -10.94 -3.84 -2.65
C LYS A 140 -11.02 -5.35 -2.57
N LYS A 141 -9.91 -6.08 -2.71
CA LYS A 141 -9.92 -7.55 -2.65
C LYS A 141 -10.28 -8.07 -1.26
N LEU A 142 -9.92 -7.37 -0.18
CA LEU A 142 -10.35 -7.74 1.17
C LEU A 142 -11.79 -7.34 1.50
N GLY A 143 -12.37 -6.36 0.81
CA GLY A 143 -13.66 -5.78 1.19
C GLY A 143 -13.58 -4.99 2.49
N VAL A 144 -12.49 -4.24 2.68
CA VAL A 144 -12.24 -3.41 3.86
C VAL A 144 -12.30 -1.93 3.50
N ASP A 145 -13.05 -1.16 4.29
CA ASP A 145 -13.34 0.24 3.98
C ASP A 145 -12.33 1.24 4.58
N TRP A 146 -11.57 0.82 5.58
CA TRP A 146 -10.69 1.71 6.34
C TRP A 146 -9.22 1.37 6.14
N TRP A 147 -8.40 2.40 6.23
CA TRP A 147 -6.95 2.28 6.26
C TRP A 147 -6.34 3.42 7.07
N CYS A 148 -5.13 3.18 7.56
CA CYS A 148 -4.37 4.12 8.38
C CYS A 148 -2.99 4.30 7.79
N PHE A 149 -2.43 5.51 7.87
CA PHE A 149 -1.10 5.83 7.39
C PHE A 149 -0.42 6.90 8.26
N HIS A 150 0.91 6.94 8.22
CA HIS A 150 1.68 8.15 8.52
C HIS A 150 1.96 8.89 7.21
N ASP A 151 2.11 10.20 7.28
CA ASP A 151 2.41 11.03 6.12
C ASP A 151 3.65 10.54 5.34
N ARG A 152 4.71 10.12 6.04
CA ARG A 152 5.95 9.58 5.44
C ARG A 152 5.81 8.18 4.84
N ASP A 153 4.73 7.46 5.14
CA ASP A 153 4.46 6.18 4.48
C ASP A 153 3.93 6.38 3.05
N ILE A 154 3.17 7.46 2.86
CA ILE A 154 2.41 7.75 1.64
C ILE A 154 2.97 8.92 0.85
N ALA A 155 4.03 9.58 1.30
CA ALA A 155 4.65 10.68 0.57
C ALA A 155 6.16 10.72 0.82
N PRO A 156 6.97 10.97 -0.22
CA PRO A 156 8.40 11.12 -0.04
C PRO A 156 8.75 12.48 0.54
N ASP A 157 9.85 12.53 1.30
CA ASP A 157 10.44 13.77 1.76
C ASP A 157 11.03 14.57 0.59
N GLY A 158 10.85 15.88 0.64
CA GLY A 158 11.57 16.84 -0.20
C GLY A 158 12.81 17.39 0.51
N ASN A 159 13.57 18.21 -0.22
CA ASN A 159 14.72 18.93 0.34
C ASN A 159 14.29 20.10 1.23
N THR A 160 13.01 20.48 1.15
CA THR A 160 12.38 21.53 1.96
C THR A 160 11.01 21.08 2.45
N LEU A 161 10.51 21.70 3.52
CA LEU A 161 9.16 21.43 4.01
C LEU A 161 8.08 21.74 2.96
N GLU A 162 8.27 22.78 2.16
CA GLU A 162 7.36 23.14 1.06
C GLU A 162 7.30 22.03 0.01
N GLU A 163 8.44 21.46 -0.37
CA GLU A 163 8.51 20.34 -1.30
C GLU A 163 7.87 19.06 -0.70
N SER A 164 8.16 18.75 0.57
CA SER A 164 7.53 17.62 1.27
C SER A 164 6.00 17.72 1.32
N ASN A 165 5.47 18.92 1.58
CA ASN A 165 4.03 19.16 1.62
C ASN A 165 3.41 19.05 0.21
N LYS A 166 4.07 19.59 -0.81
CA LYS A 166 3.62 19.47 -2.19
C LYS A 166 3.54 18.00 -2.64
N ASN A 167 4.54 17.19 -2.29
CA ASN A 167 4.55 15.76 -2.58
C ASN A 167 3.39 15.03 -1.88
N LEU A 168 3.11 15.40 -0.62
CA LEU A 168 2.00 14.84 0.15
C LEU A 168 0.64 15.20 -0.45
N ASP A 169 0.43 16.47 -0.81
CA ASP A 169 -0.81 16.95 -1.42
C ASP A 169 -1.11 16.19 -2.72
N GLU A 170 -0.10 15.98 -3.57
CA GLU A 170 -0.24 15.24 -4.83
C GLU A 170 -0.69 13.79 -4.62
N VAL A 171 -0.16 13.10 -3.61
CA VAL A 171 -0.56 11.71 -3.32
C VAL A 171 -1.93 11.65 -2.64
N ILE A 172 -2.28 12.63 -1.80
CA ILE A 172 -3.59 12.73 -1.17
C ILE A 172 -4.69 12.87 -2.23
N GLU A 173 -4.48 13.68 -3.28
CA GLU A 173 -5.44 13.79 -4.37
C GLU A 173 -5.68 12.45 -5.07
N LEU A 174 -4.62 11.71 -5.39
CA LEU A 174 -4.76 10.36 -5.94
C LEU A 174 -5.49 9.41 -4.97
N ALA A 175 -5.16 9.47 -3.67
CA ALA A 175 -5.80 8.63 -2.67
C ALA A 175 -7.32 8.90 -2.59
N LYS A 176 -7.75 10.17 -2.68
CA LYS A 176 -9.18 10.52 -2.75
C LYS A 176 -9.86 9.95 -3.98
N GLU A 177 -9.22 10.03 -5.14
CA GLU A 177 -9.76 9.48 -6.39
C GLU A 177 -9.95 7.95 -6.29
N LEU A 178 -8.92 7.25 -5.80
CA LEU A 178 -8.96 5.80 -5.61
C LEU A 178 -9.99 5.38 -4.54
N GLN A 179 -10.13 6.13 -3.46
CA GLN A 179 -11.13 5.90 -2.42
C GLN A 179 -12.55 5.93 -3.00
N LYS A 180 -12.85 6.95 -3.82
CA LYS A 180 -14.15 7.07 -4.50
C LYS A 180 -14.42 5.90 -5.46
N ALA A 181 -13.37 5.34 -6.06
CA ALA A 181 -13.52 4.22 -6.99
C ALA A 181 -13.82 2.87 -6.30
N ILE A 182 -13.34 2.68 -5.06
CA ILE A 182 -13.56 1.41 -4.32
C ILE A 182 -14.79 1.44 -3.42
N HIS A 183 -15.32 2.61 -3.07
CA HIS A 183 -16.52 2.71 -2.24
C HIS A 183 -17.71 3.16 -3.08
N GLU A 184 -18.77 2.35 -3.09
CA GLU A 184 -20.09 2.85 -3.44
C GLU A 184 -20.43 3.96 -2.41
N PRO A 185 -20.99 5.12 -2.82
CA PRO A 185 -21.29 6.22 -1.90
C PRO A 185 -22.35 5.77 -0.89
N ARG A 186 -21.88 5.21 0.23
CA ARG A 186 -22.72 4.77 1.34
C ARG A 186 -22.90 5.99 2.25
N LEU A 187 -23.95 6.75 1.98
CA LEU A 187 -24.38 7.87 2.81
C LEU A 187 -24.72 7.34 4.21
N ASP A 188 -23.99 7.80 5.24
CA ASP A 188 -24.54 7.74 6.58
C ASP A 188 -25.49 8.93 6.79
N HIS A 189 -26.29 8.85 7.86
CA HIS A 189 -27.25 9.89 8.26
C HIS A 189 -26.61 11.27 8.51
N CYS A 190 -25.27 11.37 8.49
CA CYS A 190 -24.51 12.60 8.74
C CYS A 190 -23.82 13.16 7.48
N GLY A 191 -23.90 12.48 6.32
CA GLY A 191 -23.60 13.05 5.02
C GLY A 191 -22.18 13.59 4.86
N GLU A 192 -21.18 12.70 4.93
CA GLU A 192 -19.91 12.73 4.17
C GLU A 192 -18.87 11.88 4.92
N ARG A 193 -18.51 10.71 4.39
CA ARG A 193 -17.42 9.90 4.95
C ARG A 193 -16.33 9.68 3.92
N LEU A 194 -15.21 10.37 4.10
CA LEU A 194 -13.90 9.89 3.66
C LEU A 194 -13.40 8.97 4.78
N SER A 195 -13.23 7.68 4.52
CA SER A 195 -12.85 6.66 5.52
C SER A 195 -11.36 6.72 5.86
N PHE A 196 -10.94 7.82 6.50
CA PHE A 196 -9.59 8.00 7.01
C PHE A 196 -9.55 7.79 8.52
N SER A 197 -8.62 6.97 9.00
CA SER A 197 -8.15 7.03 10.38
C SER A 197 -6.68 7.39 10.36
N CYS A 198 -6.38 8.69 10.38
CA CYS A 198 -5.00 9.16 10.54
C CYS A 198 -4.56 8.94 12.00
N ILE A 199 -3.58 8.07 12.25
CA ILE A 199 -3.06 7.74 13.61
C ILE A 199 -1.94 8.71 14.00
N LEU A 200 -2.10 10.00 13.74
CA LEU A 200 -1.25 11.05 14.32
C LEU A 200 -2.17 12.10 14.95
N ASP A 201 -1.84 12.48 16.19
CA ASP A 201 -2.58 13.31 17.17
C ASP A 201 -3.02 14.73 16.71
N THR A 202 -3.32 14.97 15.42
CA THR A 202 -3.69 16.30 14.89
C THR A 202 -4.83 16.32 13.88
N CYS A 203 -5.67 15.29 13.82
CA CYS A 203 -6.89 15.36 13.00
C CYS A 203 -8.10 14.88 13.78
N THR A 204 -8.77 15.84 14.42
CA THR A 204 -10.22 15.72 14.60
C THR A 204 -10.85 15.67 13.19
N GLU A 205 -11.95 14.93 13.03
CA GLU A 205 -12.67 14.75 11.75
C GLU A 205 -12.98 16.09 11.04
N GLU A 206 -13.15 17.17 11.82
CA GLU A 206 -13.27 18.54 11.32
C GLU A 206 -12.03 19.02 10.56
N GLN A 207 -10.82 18.65 10.98
CA GLN A 207 -9.56 19.13 10.38
C GLN A 207 -9.21 18.46 9.06
N LEU A 208 -9.76 17.28 8.73
CA LEU A 208 -9.54 16.68 7.41
C LEU A 208 -10.49 17.28 6.36
N ALA A 209 -11.77 17.49 6.71
CA ALA A 209 -12.69 18.24 5.86
C ALA A 209 -12.24 19.70 5.69
N LEU A 210 -11.81 20.36 6.78
CA LEU A 210 -11.21 21.69 6.73
C LEU A 210 -9.85 21.71 6.02
N ARG A 211 -9.00 20.68 6.08
CA ARG A 211 -7.75 20.68 5.30
C ARG A 211 -7.98 20.51 3.81
N LEU A 212 -9.00 19.74 3.42
CA LEU A 212 -9.28 19.51 2.01
C LEU A 212 -10.04 20.66 1.34
N GLU A 213 -10.74 21.50 2.12
CA GLU A 213 -11.40 22.72 1.61
C GLU A 213 -10.68 24.04 1.95
N SER A 214 -9.81 24.10 2.96
CA SER A 214 -9.25 25.38 3.47
C SER A 214 -7.72 25.49 3.60
N MET A 215 -6.94 24.56 3.03
CA MET A 215 -5.47 24.64 3.12
C MET A 215 -4.69 25.40 2.03
N PRO A 216 -5.17 26.50 1.40
CA PRO A 216 -4.28 27.46 0.78
C PRO A 216 -4.10 28.69 1.67
N LYS A 217 -3.46 28.60 2.86
CA LYS A 217 -2.80 29.76 3.53
C LYS A 217 -2.09 29.56 4.89
N LEU A 218 -2.36 28.52 5.69
CA LEU A 218 -1.95 28.56 7.11
C LEU A 218 -0.59 27.97 7.50
N LEU A 219 0.25 27.54 6.55
CA LEU A 219 1.65 27.16 6.81
C LEU A 219 2.65 27.85 5.88
N ARG A 220 2.30 29.06 5.40
CA ARG A 220 3.30 30.04 4.93
C ARG A 220 3.71 30.91 6.10
N ASN A 221 4.66 30.43 6.89
CA ASN A 221 5.65 31.19 7.66
C ASN A 221 6.64 30.21 8.30
#